data_AF-A0AAV7A144-F1
#
_entry.id   AF-A0AAV7A144-F1
#
_cell.length_a   1.000
_cell.length_b   1.000
_cell.length_c   1.000
_cell.angle_alpha   90.00
_cell.angle_beta   90.00
_cell.angle_gamma   90.00
#
_symmetry.space_group_name_H-M   'P 1'
#
loop_
_entity.id
_entity.type
_entity.pdbx_description
1 polymer ?
#
loop_
_entity_poly.entity_id
_entity_poly.type
_entity_poly.pdbx_seq_one_letter_code
_entity_poly.pdbx_strand_id
1 'polypeptide(L)'
;MTAVRSGHPYPTSSVTNNDRSSYLGPRIPPEVEGMTRHLKDLDKDVFRKILKAVVGALEGNDSSESVKVIQETTSVSEEQLSFVISGAYTLLRVAFRQSASTLKQEVFKEDLKELRIPADFIEDFANIVYGNRCPILEDAALRQGNRLPTVEDMRWRVDVAISTSSLSRALQPSILMQMKLSNGESHRFEVPVSKFQELRYNVALLLKEMNDLEKKNILKIQD
;
A
#
# COMPACT_ATOMS: atom_id res chain seq x y z
N MET A 1 48.73 -12.80 -14.17
CA MET A 1 47.61 -13.72 -13.87
C MET A 1 46.32 -12.94 -14.07
N THR A 2 45.62 -13.23 -15.16
CA THR A 2 44.48 -12.48 -15.67
C THR A 2 43.21 -13.22 -15.29
N ALA A 3 42.32 -12.62 -14.49
CA ALA A 3 41.05 -13.23 -14.11
C ALA A 3 39.93 -12.68 -15.01
N VAL A 4 39.45 -13.52 -15.93
CA VAL A 4 38.27 -13.29 -16.76
C VAL A 4 37.03 -13.59 -15.92
N ARG A 5 36.16 -12.61 -15.69
CA ARG A 5 34.80 -12.84 -15.16
C ARG A 5 33.81 -12.77 -16.30
N SER A 6 33.29 -13.94 -16.68
CA SER A 6 32.15 -14.13 -17.55
C SER A 6 30.86 -13.67 -16.87
N GLY A 7 30.27 -12.56 -17.33
CA GLY A 7 28.92 -12.15 -16.94
C GLY A 7 27.89 -12.79 -17.85
N HIS A 8 26.99 -13.60 -17.28
CA HIS A 8 25.77 -14.02 -17.97
C HIS A 8 24.82 -12.82 -18.12
N PRO A 9 24.21 -12.59 -19.30
CA PRO A 9 23.23 -11.53 -19.49
C PRO A 9 21.87 -11.94 -18.91
N TYR A 10 21.31 -11.08 -18.05
CA TYR A 10 19.92 -11.18 -17.59
C TYR A 10 18.96 -10.84 -18.76
N PRO A 11 17.76 -11.45 -18.82
CA PRO A 11 16.80 -11.19 -19.87
C PRO A 11 16.19 -9.79 -19.71
N THR A 12 16.27 -9.00 -20.78
CA THR A 12 15.65 -7.68 -20.90
C THR A 12 14.13 -7.84 -21.11
N SER A 13 13.34 -7.45 -20.11
CA SER A 13 11.90 -7.30 -20.27
C SER A 13 11.59 -5.98 -21.00
N SER A 14 10.72 -6.09 -21.99
CA SER A 14 10.26 -4.98 -22.84
C SER A 14 9.53 -3.92 -22.01
N VAL A 15 10.12 -2.72 -21.94
CA VAL A 15 9.52 -1.54 -21.28
C VAL A 15 8.51 -0.90 -22.24
N THR A 16 7.22 -1.03 -21.93
CA THR A 16 6.18 -0.14 -22.47
C THR A 16 6.26 1.17 -21.70
N ASN A 17 6.47 2.26 -22.45
CA ASN A 17 6.67 3.59 -21.92
C ASN A 17 5.31 4.22 -21.61
N ASN A 18 4.88 4.14 -20.36
CA ASN A 18 3.72 4.89 -19.88
C ASN A 18 4.19 5.81 -18.74
N ASP A 19 3.99 7.11 -18.90
CA ASP A 19 4.49 8.20 -18.03
C ASP A 19 3.77 8.25 -16.66
N ARG A 20 3.19 7.11 -16.26
CA ARG A 20 2.31 6.93 -15.11
C ARG A 20 2.82 5.73 -14.33
N SER A 21 3.25 5.96 -13.09
CA SER A 21 3.63 4.89 -12.18
C SER A 21 2.41 4.01 -11.88
N SER A 22 2.54 2.70 -12.11
CA SER A 22 1.49 1.74 -11.78
C SER A 22 1.21 1.77 -10.27
N TYR A 23 -0.03 1.45 -9.88
CA TYR A 23 -0.40 1.32 -8.47
C TYR A 23 0.44 0.27 -7.72
N LEU A 24 1.02 -0.70 -8.44
CA LEU A 24 1.95 -1.70 -7.92
C LEU A 24 3.32 -1.14 -7.54
N GLY A 25 3.57 0.13 -7.85
CA GLY A 25 4.84 0.81 -7.66
C GLY A 25 5.73 0.74 -8.91
N PRO A 26 7.00 1.14 -8.78
CA PRO A 26 7.90 1.27 -9.93
C PRO A 26 8.42 -0.06 -10.48
N ARG A 27 8.24 -1.15 -9.73
CA ARG A 27 8.54 -2.52 -10.17
C ARG A 27 7.34 -3.39 -9.86
N ILE A 28 6.95 -4.20 -10.83
CA ILE A 28 5.89 -5.19 -10.66
C ILE A 28 6.39 -6.25 -9.65
N PRO A 29 5.62 -6.58 -8.60
CA PRO A 29 5.99 -7.64 -7.68
C PRO A 29 6.17 -8.98 -8.41
N PRO A 30 7.20 -9.77 -8.07
CA PRO A 30 7.50 -11.04 -8.76
C PRO A 30 6.34 -12.04 -8.68
N GLU A 31 5.54 -11.99 -7.60
CA GLU A 31 4.34 -12.81 -7.42
C GLU A 31 3.27 -12.48 -8.48
N VAL A 32 3.07 -11.18 -8.75
CA VAL A 32 2.13 -10.69 -9.76
C VAL A 32 2.64 -11.06 -11.15
N GLU A 33 3.93 -10.86 -11.41
CA GLU A 33 4.54 -11.25 -12.68
C GLU A 33 4.40 -12.76 -12.95
N GLY A 34 4.69 -13.60 -11.95
CA GLY A 34 4.52 -15.05 -12.02
C GLY A 34 3.09 -15.46 -12.33
N MET A 35 2.11 -14.89 -11.63
CA MET A 35 0.69 -15.16 -11.87
C MET A 35 0.27 -14.91 -13.32
N THR A 36 0.66 -13.78 -13.93
CA THR A 36 0.18 -13.41 -15.28
C THR A 36 0.50 -14.47 -16.34
N ARG A 37 1.59 -15.23 -16.15
CA ARG A 37 2.00 -16.32 -17.05
C ARG A 37 1.05 -17.51 -16.97
N HIS A 38 0.41 -17.71 -15.82
CA HIS A 38 -0.45 -18.84 -15.50
C HIS A 38 -1.95 -18.57 -15.70
N LEU A 39 -2.34 -17.32 -16.00
CA LEU A 39 -3.74 -16.93 -16.18
C LEU A 39 -4.31 -17.25 -17.57
N LYS A 40 -3.47 -17.37 -18.61
CA LYS A 40 -3.96 -17.56 -19.99
C LYS A 40 -4.67 -18.89 -20.20
N ASP A 41 -4.22 -19.92 -19.52
CA ASP A 41 -4.71 -21.30 -19.66
C ASP A 41 -5.69 -21.68 -18.52
N LEU A 42 -6.06 -20.71 -17.68
CA LEU A 42 -6.89 -20.95 -16.51
C LEU A 42 -8.37 -20.76 -16.85
N ASP A 43 -9.19 -21.75 -16.49
CA ASP A 43 -10.63 -21.65 -16.63
C ASP A 43 -11.22 -20.58 -15.69
N LYS A 44 -12.27 -19.90 -16.16
CA LYS A 44 -12.89 -18.78 -15.46
C LYS A 44 -13.58 -19.16 -14.16
N ASP A 45 -14.22 -20.33 -14.10
CA ASP A 45 -14.89 -20.78 -12.88
C ASP A 45 -13.87 -21.24 -11.84
N VAL A 46 -12.77 -21.82 -12.29
CA VAL A 46 -11.63 -22.14 -11.42
C VAL A 46 -11.01 -20.86 -10.86
N PHE A 47 -10.75 -19.86 -11.71
CA PHE A 47 -10.21 -18.57 -11.28
C PHE A 47 -11.08 -17.91 -10.20
N ARG A 48 -12.40 -17.90 -10.36
CA ARG A 48 -13.33 -17.36 -9.37
C ARG A 48 -13.32 -18.12 -8.05
N LYS A 49 -13.16 -19.44 -8.07
CA LYS A 49 -12.98 -20.25 -6.85
C LYS A 49 -11.68 -19.87 -6.12
N ILE A 50 -10.58 -19.72 -6.86
CA ILE A 50 -9.29 -19.28 -6.31
C ILE A 50 -9.44 -17.89 -5.71
N LEU A 51 -10.06 -16.97 -6.44
CA LEU A 51 -10.26 -15.59 -6.01
C LEU A 51 -11.10 -15.51 -4.74
N LYS A 52 -12.12 -16.37 -4.59
CA LYS A 52 -12.90 -16.49 -3.35
C LYS A 52 -12.03 -16.96 -2.17
N ALA A 53 -11.12 -17.91 -2.38
CA ALA A 53 -10.18 -18.35 -1.35
C ALA A 53 -9.21 -17.22 -0.95
N VAL A 54 -8.71 -16.46 -1.94
CA VAL A 54 -7.84 -15.29 -1.71
C VAL A 54 -8.56 -14.20 -0.91
N VAL A 55 -9.82 -13.90 -1.24
CA VAL A 55 -10.64 -12.95 -0.48
C VAL A 55 -10.82 -13.42 0.96
N GLY A 56 -11.09 -14.72 1.18
CA GLY A 56 -11.16 -15.28 2.54
C GLY A 56 -9.85 -15.13 3.32
N ALA A 57 -8.70 -15.33 2.66
CA ALA A 57 -7.40 -15.11 3.27
C ALA A 57 -7.14 -13.63 3.60
N LEU A 58 -7.58 -12.69 2.74
CA LEU A 58 -7.49 -11.25 3.00
C LEU A 58 -8.40 -10.81 4.17
N GLU A 59 -9.55 -11.47 4.35
CA GLU A 59 -10.42 -11.28 5.52
C GLU A 59 -9.77 -11.83 6.82
N GLY A 60 -8.72 -12.65 6.72
CA GLY A 60 -8.02 -13.28 7.85
C GLY A 60 -8.53 -14.68 8.20
N ASN A 61 -9.33 -15.29 7.35
CA ASN A 61 -9.79 -16.66 7.51
C ASN A 61 -8.71 -17.65 7.03
N ASP A 62 -8.69 -18.86 7.60
CA ASP A 62 -7.83 -19.93 7.10
C ASP A 62 -8.34 -20.41 5.73
N SER A 63 -7.55 -20.17 4.69
CA SER A 63 -7.87 -20.60 3.32
C SER A 63 -7.36 -22.01 3.00
N SER A 64 -6.68 -22.70 3.93
CA SER A 64 -6.02 -23.99 3.68
C SER A 64 -6.98 -25.06 3.14
N GLU A 65 -8.17 -25.19 3.71
CA GLU A 65 -9.19 -26.14 3.25
C GLU A 65 -9.74 -25.79 1.87
N SER A 66 -9.98 -24.51 1.60
CA SER A 66 -10.48 -24.06 0.28
C SER A 66 -9.45 -24.35 -0.82
N VAL A 67 -8.16 -24.19 -0.54
CA VAL A 67 -7.07 -24.51 -1.49
C VAL A 67 -7.02 -26.01 -1.76
N LYS A 68 -7.13 -26.86 -0.73
CA LYS A 68 -7.17 -28.32 -0.89
C LYS A 68 -8.34 -28.78 -1.76
N VAL A 69 -9.55 -28.25 -1.49
CA VAL A 69 -10.75 -28.59 -2.29
C VAL A 69 -10.57 -28.18 -3.75
N ILE A 70 -9.97 -27.02 -4.03
CA ILE A 70 -9.70 -26.58 -5.41
C ILE A 70 -8.72 -27.54 -6.10
N GLN A 71 -7.66 -27.96 -5.41
CA GLN A 71 -6.67 -28.90 -5.93
C GLN A 71 -7.26 -30.29 -6.21
N GLU A 72 -8.19 -30.77 -5.36
CA GLU A 72 -8.85 -32.07 -5.54
C GLU A 72 -9.93 -32.04 -6.65
N THR A 73 -10.62 -30.90 -6.81
CA THR A 73 -11.75 -30.77 -7.75
C THR A 73 -11.33 -30.33 -9.15
N THR A 74 -10.09 -29.86 -9.31
CA THR A 74 -9.64 -29.20 -10.55
C THR A 74 -8.33 -29.81 -11.05
N SER A 75 -8.17 -29.89 -12.37
CA SER A 75 -6.95 -30.37 -13.03
C SER A 75 -5.79 -29.36 -13.05
N VAL A 76 -5.77 -28.39 -12.13
CA VAL A 76 -4.72 -27.35 -12.05
C VAL A 76 -3.54 -27.88 -11.24
N SER A 77 -2.32 -27.65 -11.71
CA SER A 77 -1.12 -28.07 -10.97
C SER A 77 -0.94 -27.25 -9.69
N GLU A 78 -0.32 -27.85 -8.67
CA GLU A 78 -0.02 -27.17 -7.40
C GLU A 78 0.82 -25.91 -7.60
N GLU A 79 1.79 -25.97 -8.52
CA GLU A 79 2.62 -24.83 -8.90
C GLU A 79 1.80 -23.69 -9.49
N GLN A 80 0.94 -23.99 -10.49
CA GLN A 80 0.07 -23.00 -11.11
C GLN A 80 -0.88 -22.37 -10.08
N LEU A 81 -1.46 -23.18 -9.20
CA LEU A 81 -2.34 -22.71 -8.12
C LEU A 81 -1.60 -21.77 -7.16
N SER A 82 -0.39 -22.12 -6.75
CA SER A 82 0.45 -21.31 -5.85
C SER A 82 0.79 -19.94 -6.45
N PHE A 83 1.21 -19.90 -7.73
CA PHE A 83 1.49 -18.64 -8.42
C PHE A 83 0.25 -17.76 -8.51
N VAL A 84 -0.91 -18.34 -8.87
CA VAL A 84 -2.15 -17.57 -9.01
C VAL A 84 -2.64 -17.04 -7.66
N ILE A 85 -2.61 -17.84 -6.60
CA ILE A 85 -2.99 -17.40 -5.25
C ILE A 85 -2.05 -16.28 -4.79
N SER A 86 -0.74 -16.48 -4.89
CA SER A 86 0.26 -15.52 -4.41
C SER A 86 0.19 -14.19 -5.16
N GLY A 87 0.07 -14.23 -6.48
CA GLY A 87 -0.07 -13.04 -7.30
C GLY A 87 -1.39 -12.32 -7.06
N ALA A 88 -2.52 -13.03 -6.99
CA ALA A 88 -3.83 -12.43 -6.75
C ALA A 88 -3.92 -11.80 -5.34
N TYR A 89 -3.38 -12.48 -4.34
CA TYR A 89 -3.29 -11.96 -2.97
C TYR A 89 -2.46 -10.69 -2.92
N THR A 90 -1.27 -10.69 -3.54
CA THR A 90 -0.38 -9.53 -3.56
C THR A 90 -1.00 -8.35 -4.31
N LEU A 91 -1.59 -8.60 -5.48
CA LEU A 91 -2.28 -7.62 -6.30
C LEU A 91 -3.39 -6.92 -5.51
N LEU A 92 -4.29 -7.70 -4.91
CA LEU A 92 -5.40 -7.17 -4.12
C LEU A 92 -4.92 -6.47 -2.84
N ARG A 93 -3.93 -7.04 -2.14
CA ARG A 93 -3.37 -6.44 -0.92
C ARG A 93 -2.73 -5.08 -1.19
N VAL A 94 -2.04 -4.92 -2.32
CA VAL A 94 -1.46 -3.63 -2.72
C VAL A 94 -2.56 -2.65 -3.11
N ALA A 95 -3.59 -3.10 -3.83
CA ALA A 95 -4.76 -2.29 -4.14
C ALA A 95 -5.45 -1.79 -2.87
N PHE A 96 -5.79 -2.65 -1.90
CA PHE A 96 -6.45 -2.25 -0.65
C PHE A 96 -5.59 -1.38 0.28
N ARG A 97 -4.26 -1.38 0.12
CA ARG A 97 -3.40 -0.44 0.85
C ARG A 97 -3.57 1.00 0.38
N GLN A 98 -3.96 1.18 -0.89
CA GLN A 98 -4.29 2.47 -1.47
C GLN A 98 -5.81 2.58 -1.41
N SER A 99 -6.34 3.38 -0.47
CA SER A 99 -7.78 3.47 -0.27
C SER A 99 -8.53 3.65 -1.61
N ALA A 100 -9.72 3.06 -1.74
CA ALA A 100 -10.51 3.15 -2.97
C ALA A 100 -10.79 4.60 -3.42
N SER A 101 -10.68 5.58 -2.51
CA SER A 101 -10.77 7.00 -2.80
C SER A 101 -9.59 7.55 -3.61
N THR A 102 -8.43 6.91 -3.53
CA THR A 102 -7.16 7.34 -4.14
C THR A 102 -6.93 6.64 -5.47
N LEU A 103 -7.19 5.34 -5.52
CA LEU A 103 -7.02 4.53 -6.73
C LEU A 103 -8.33 4.47 -7.52
N LYS A 104 -8.43 5.23 -8.62
CA LYS A 104 -9.61 5.23 -9.50
C LYS A 104 -9.78 3.88 -10.23
N GLN A 105 -11.01 3.48 -10.46
CA GLN A 105 -11.33 2.18 -11.07
C GLN A 105 -10.79 2.05 -12.51
N GLU A 106 -10.86 3.12 -13.29
CA GLU A 106 -10.38 3.14 -14.68
C GLU A 106 -8.88 2.90 -14.72
N VAL A 107 -8.17 3.61 -13.85
CA VAL A 107 -6.74 3.54 -13.60
C VAL A 107 -6.32 2.13 -13.17
N PHE A 108 -7.07 1.49 -12.28
CA PHE A 108 -6.79 0.12 -11.86
C PHE A 108 -6.94 -0.86 -13.02
N LYS A 109 -8.04 -0.75 -13.79
CA LYS A 109 -8.29 -1.61 -14.96
C LYS A 109 -7.24 -1.42 -16.05
N GLU A 110 -6.76 -0.21 -16.28
CA GLU A 110 -5.67 0.09 -17.23
C GLU A 110 -4.37 -0.60 -16.84
N ASP A 111 -3.99 -0.53 -15.57
CA ASP A 111 -2.78 -1.22 -15.08
C ASP A 111 -2.87 -2.74 -15.24
N LEU A 112 -4.03 -3.33 -14.95
CA LEU A 112 -4.23 -4.77 -15.16
C LEU A 112 -4.19 -5.18 -16.64
N LYS A 113 -4.64 -4.30 -17.55
CA LYS A 113 -4.51 -4.52 -19.01
C LYS A 113 -3.05 -4.48 -19.44
N GLU A 114 -2.24 -3.56 -18.89
CA GLU A 114 -0.80 -3.48 -19.18
C GLU A 114 -0.05 -4.74 -18.71
N LEU A 115 -0.50 -5.35 -17.60
CA LEU A 115 -0.03 -6.65 -17.12
C LEU A 115 -0.47 -7.86 -17.98
N ARG A 116 -1.21 -7.62 -19.07
CA ARG A 116 -1.76 -8.65 -19.97
C ARG A 116 -2.70 -9.65 -19.28
N ILE A 117 -3.43 -9.20 -18.26
CA ILE A 117 -4.47 -10.00 -17.61
C ILE A 117 -5.71 -10.06 -18.53
N PRO A 118 -6.35 -11.23 -18.71
CA PRO A 118 -7.58 -11.35 -19.48
C PRO A 118 -8.69 -10.43 -18.97
N ALA A 119 -9.42 -9.76 -19.88
CA ALA A 119 -10.44 -8.77 -19.53
C ALA A 119 -11.53 -9.30 -18.57
N ASP A 120 -11.89 -10.57 -18.73
CA ASP A 120 -12.83 -11.27 -17.86
C ASP A 120 -12.37 -11.28 -16.39
N PHE A 121 -11.08 -11.49 -16.15
CA PHE A 121 -10.51 -11.52 -14.80
C PHE A 121 -10.31 -10.12 -14.24
N ILE A 122 -10.08 -9.13 -15.10
CA ILE A 122 -9.99 -7.71 -14.71
C ILE A 122 -11.31 -7.25 -14.08
N GLU A 123 -12.45 -7.64 -14.66
CA GLU A 123 -13.76 -7.31 -14.08
C GLU A 123 -13.98 -8.01 -12.73
N ASP A 124 -13.58 -9.28 -12.60
CA ASP A 124 -13.67 -10.00 -11.32
C ASP A 124 -12.80 -9.34 -10.23
N PHE A 125 -11.57 -8.89 -10.56
CA PHE A 125 -10.74 -8.11 -9.63
C PHE A 125 -11.37 -6.75 -9.29
N ALA A 126 -11.87 -6.02 -10.28
CA ALA A 126 -12.47 -4.71 -10.08
C ALA A 126 -13.72 -4.78 -9.20
N ASN A 127 -14.53 -5.84 -9.35
CA ASN A 127 -15.70 -6.08 -8.50
C ASN A 127 -15.32 -6.34 -7.03
N ILE A 128 -14.13 -6.86 -6.76
CA ILE A 128 -13.64 -7.06 -5.39
C ILE A 128 -13.13 -5.76 -4.78
N VAL A 129 -12.34 -5.00 -5.54
CA VAL A 129 -11.73 -3.74 -5.06
C VAL A 129 -12.77 -2.62 -4.91
N TYR A 130 -13.77 -2.56 -5.80
CA TYR A 130 -14.76 -1.47 -5.83
C TYR A 130 -16.19 -1.92 -5.49
N GLY A 131 -16.39 -3.20 -5.15
CA GLY A 131 -17.70 -3.71 -4.79
C GLY A 131 -18.04 -3.55 -3.32
N ASN A 132 -19.20 -4.09 -2.94
CA ASN A 132 -19.79 -3.93 -1.61
C ASN A 132 -18.95 -4.51 -0.46
N ARG A 133 -18.01 -5.42 -0.76
CA ARG A 133 -17.14 -6.06 0.23
C ARG A 133 -15.85 -5.29 0.51
N CYS A 134 -15.55 -4.25 -0.27
CA CYS A 134 -14.33 -3.45 -0.12
C CYS A 134 -14.12 -2.89 1.29
N PRO A 135 -15.12 -2.28 1.98
CA PRO A 135 -14.91 -1.73 3.32
C PRO A 135 -14.47 -2.77 4.36
N ILE A 136 -14.96 -4.01 4.23
CA ILE A 136 -14.60 -5.13 5.12
C ILE A 136 -13.15 -5.54 4.88
N LEU A 137 -12.74 -5.58 3.61
CA LEU A 137 -11.38 -5.96 3.20
C LEU A 137 -10.36 -4.87 3.55
N GLU A 138 -10.73 -3.59 3.42
CA GLU A 138 -9.93 -2.47 3.88
C GLU A 138 -9.75 -2.52 5.41
N ASP A 139 -10.82 -2.75 6.19
CA ASP A 139 -10.72 -2.89 7.65
C ASP A 139 -9.87 -4.10 8.07
N ALA A 140 -10.03 -5.25 7.40
CA ALA A 140 -9.18 -6.42 7.63
C ALA A 140 -7.70 -6.13 7.33
N ALA A 141 -7.43 -5.45 6.21
CA ALA A 141 -6.08 -5.03 5.83
C ALA A 141 -5.48 -4.01 6.83
N LEU A 142 -6.30 -3.14 7.41
CA LEU A 142 -5.89 -2.21 8.48
C LEU A 142 -5.50 -2.95 9.76
N ARG A 143 -6.23 -3.99 10.14
CA ARG A 143 -5.95 -4.80 11.34
C ARG A 143 -4.74 -5.73 11.18
N GLN A 144 -4.56 -6.30 9.99
CA GLN A 144 -3.48 -7.26 9.71
C GLN A 144 -2.16 -6.59 9.29
N GLY A 145 -2.18 -5.31 8.92
CA GLY A 145 -0.99 -4.59 8.50
C GLY A 145 -0.11 -4.20 9.69
N ASN A 146 1.18 -4.54 9.65
CA ASN A 146 2.21 -3.92 10.49
C ASN A 146 2.34 -2.44 10.10
N ARG A 147 1.39 -1.61 10.51
CA ARG A 147 1.42 -0.16 10.36
C ARG A 147 2.07 0.46 11.57
N LEU A 148 2.84 1.53 11.35
CA LEU A 148 3.26 2.40 12.44
C LEU A 148 2.00 3.08 13.01
N PRO A 149 1.95 3.32 14.33
CA PRO A 149 0.86 4.08 14.93
C PRO A 149 0.67 5.42 14.21
N THR A 150 -0.56 5.74 13.84
CA THR A 150 -0.93 7.00 13.19
C THR A 150 -1.57 7.96 14.19
N VAL A 151 -1.51 9.27 13.92
CA VAL A 151 -2.19 10.28 14.74
C VAL A 151 -3.68 10.26 14.43
N GLU A 152 -4.52 9.96 15.42
CA GLU A 152 -5.99 9.97 15.30
C GLU A 152 -6.62 11.31 15.67
N ASP A 153 -6.13 11.93 16.74
CA ASP A 153 -6.63 13.21 17.26
C ASP A 153 -5.46 14.05 17.76
N MET A 154 -5.52 15.36 17.52
CA MET A 154 -4.53 16.32 17.99
C MET A 154 -5.23 17.57 18.51
N ARG A 155 -5.08 17.82 19.81
CA ARG A 155 -5.64 18.99 20.50
C ARG A 155 -4.53 19.85 21.05
N TRP A 156 -4.74 21.15 21.06
CA TRP A 156 -3.78 22.09 21.61
C TRP A 156 -4.49 23.24 22.32
N ARG A 157 -3.81 23.84 23.28
CA ARG A 157 -4.18 25.11 23.90
C ARG A 157 -2.94 25.94 24.16
N VAL A 158 -3.11 27.25 24.21
CA VAL A 158 -2.04 28.19 24.54
C VAL A 158 -2.25 28.64 25.98
N ASP A 159 -1.25 28.35 26.82
CA ASP A 159 -1.21 28.78 28.21
C ASP A 159 -0.26 30.00 28.31
N VAL A 160 -0.64 31.00 29.10
CA VAL A 160 0.19 32.19 29.35
C VAL A 160 0.43 32.30 30.85
N ALA A 161 1.67 32.07 31.27
CA ALA A 161 2.06 32.24 32.67
C ALA A 161 2.23 33.74 32.98
N ILE A 162 1.53 34.22 34.02
CA ILE A 162 1.63 35.61 34.50
C ILE A 162 2.53 35.59 35.75
N SER A 163 3.79 35.98 35.59
CA SER A 163 4.70 36.16 36.74
C SER A 163 4.46 37.53 37.40
N THR A 164 4.20 37.54 38.71
CA THR A 164 3.91 38.75 39.51
C THR A 164 5.12 39.25 40.33
N SER A 165 6.27 38.57 40.29
CA SER A 165 7.50 39.03 40.94
C SER A 165 8.38 39.84 39.97
N SER A 166 8.55 41.12 40.29
CA SER A 166 9.32 42.15 39.57
C SER A 166 10.72 41.65 39.17
N LEU A 167 11.10 41.59 37.88
CA LEU A 167 11.83 42.66 37.19
C LEU A 167 11.75 42.58 35.64
N SER A 168 11.09 41.57 35.08
CA SER A 168 10.73 41.53 33.65
C SER A 168 9.40 40.82 33.52
N ARG A 169 8.37 41.55 33.10
CA ARG A 169 7.01 41.03 32.94
C ARG A 169 6.96 40.16 31.67
N ALA A 170 7.63 39.02 31.69
CA ALA A 170 7.68 38.11 30.56
C ALA A 170 6.42 37.25 30.58
N LEU A 171 5.41 37.65 29.81
CA LEU A 171 4.35 36.75 29.38
C LEU A 171 5.04 35.73 28.47
N GLN A 172 5.43 34.58 29.01
CA GLN A 172 5.97 33.49 28.21
C GLN A 172 4.82 32.56 27.84
N PRO A 173 4.29 32.65 26.61
CA PRO A 173 3.30 31.69 26.14
C PRO A 173 3.96 30.32 25.97
N SER A 174 3.24 29.28 26.35
CA SER A 174 3.57 27.90 26.01
C SER A 174 2.36 27.18 25.44
N ILE A 175 2.61 26.20 24.59
CA ILE A 175 1.56 25.46 23.90
C ILE A 175 1.47 24.09 24.52
N LEU A 176 0.35 23.77 25.15
CA LEU A 176 0.11 22.42 25.65
C LEU A 176 -0.56 21.61 24.55
N MET A 177 0.11 20.55 24.10
CA MET A 177 -0.37 19.66 23.06
C MET A 177 -0.77 18.30 23.64
N GLN A 178 -1.81 17.72 23.06
CA GLN A 178 -2.26 16.37 23.32
C GLN A 178 -2.46 15.66 21.99
N MET A 179 -1.80 14.52 21.81
CA MET A 179 -1.97 13.64 20.66
C MET A 179 -2.53 12.29 21.11
N LYS A 180 -3.48 11.76 20.36
CA LYS A 180 -3.97 10.38 20.48
C LYS A 180 -3.52 9.58 19.27
N LEU A 181 -2.90 8.43 19.52
CA LEU A 181 -2.41 7.52 18.50
C LEU A 181 -3.39 6.36 18.28
N SER A 182 -3.30 5.72 17.11
CA SER A 182 -4.15 4.59 16.73
C SER A 182 -3.92 3.31 17.55
N ASN A 183 -2.80 3.22 18.28
CA ASN A 183 -2.54 2.14 19.23
C ASN A 183 -3.18 2.39 20.61
N GLY A 184 -3.97 3.47 20.75
CA GLY A 184 -4.60 3.86 22.00
C GLY A 184 -3.71 4.71 22.93
N GLU A 185 -2.43 4.88 22.61
CA GLU A 185 -1.55 5.74 23.39
C GLU A 185 -1.97 7.21 23.27
N SER A 186 -1.83 7.93 24.38
CA SER A 186 -2.09 9.37 24.44
C SER A 186 -0.89 10.08 25.02
N HIS A 187 -0.34 11.02 24.25
CA HIS A 187 0.84 11.80 24.63
C HIS A 187 0.41 13.23 24.91
N ARG A 188 0.76 13.76 26.08
CA ARG A 188 0.55 15.16 26.45
C ARG A 188 1.88 15.80 26.80
N PHE A 189 2.21 16.89 26.13
CA PHE A 189 3.51 17.54 26.26
C PHE A 189 3.40 19.04 26.02
N GLU A 190 4.29 19.80 26.66
CA GLU A 190 4.40 21.24 26.51
C GLU A 190 5.41 21.57 25.41
N VAL A 191 5.04 22.49 24.54
CA VAL A 191 5.83 22.93 23.40
C VAL A 191 6.11 24.43 23.54
N PRO A 192 7.37 24.83 23.81
CA PRO A 192 7.78 26.23 23.75
C PRO A 192 7.59 26.80 22.34
N VAL A 193 7.33 28.11 22.24
CA VAL A 193 7.09 28.78 20.95
C VAL A 193 8.22 28.55 19.94
N SER A 194 9.48 28.56 20.39
CA SER A 194 10.62 28.28 19.50
C SER A 194 10.55 26.88 18.87
N LYS A 195 10.24 25.86 19.66
CA LYS A 195 10.06 24.48 19.18
C LYS A 195 8.83 24.31 18.31
N PHE A 196 7.77 25.08 18.57
CA PHE A 196 6.61 25.10 17.69
C PHE A 196 6.93 25.65 16.31
N GLN A 197 7.74 26.72 16.22
CA GLN A 197 8.16 27.27 14.93
C GLN A 197 9.07 26.29 14.16
N GLU A 198 9.96 25.59 14.86
CA GLU A 198 10.78 24.53 14.29
C GLU A 198 9.90 23.38 13.73
N LEU A 199 8.92 22.92 14.52
CA LEU A 199 7.95 21.92 14.09
C LEU A 199 7.18 22.38 12.84
N ARG A 200 6.68 23.63 12.83
CA ARG A 200 5.96 24.21 11.69
C ARG A 200 6.81 24.21 10.42
N TYR A 201 8.07 24.61 10.53
CA TYR A 201 9.01 24.62 9.41
C TYR A 201 9.27 23.19 8.89
N ASN A 202 9.58 22.25 9.78
CA ASN A 202 9.88 20.87 9.42
C ASN A 202 8.68 20.17 8.77
N VAL A 203 7.46 20.38 9.29
CA VAL A 203 6.23 19.84 8.68
C VAL A 203 6.02 20.44 7.29
N ALA A 204 6.20 21.75 7.12
CA ALA A 204 6.08 22.39 5.80
C ALA A 204 7.12 21.87 4.80
N LEU A 205 8.35 21.63 5.26
CA LEU A 205 9.41 21.03 4.45
C LEU A 205 9.06 19.61 4.02
N LEU A 206 8.62 18.76 4.94
CA LEU A 206 8.18 17.39 4.64
C LEU A 206 7.02 17.37 3.65
N LEU A 207 6.01 18.23 3.84
CA LEU A 207 4.89 18.34 2.90
C LEU A 207 5.33 18.77 1.50
N LYS A 208 6.30 19.70 1.42
CA LYS A 208 6.89 20.10 0.15
C LYS A 208 7.63 18.92 -0.50
N GLU A 209 8.46 18.21 0.25
CA GLU A 209 9.21 17.05 -0.24
C GLU A 209 8.27 15.93 -0.71
N MET A 210 7.20 15.64 0.04
CA MET A 210 6.16 14.67 -0.37
C MET A 210 5.51 15.08 -1.69
N ASN A 211 5.10 16.34 -1.82
CA ASN A 211 4.53 16.87 -3.06
C ASN A 211 5.53 16.88 -4.24
N ASP A 212 6.81 17.14 -3.96
CA ASP A 212 7.86 17.06 -4.97
C ASP A 212 8.13 15.61 -5.39
N LEU A 213 8.05 14.65 -4.47
CA LEU A 213 8.13 13.21 -4.76
C LEU A 213 6.93 12.73 -5.57
N GLU A 214 5.71 13.18 -5.24
CA GLU A 214 4.51 12.86 -6.02
C GLU A 214 4.61 13.39 -7.47
N LYS A 215 5.20 14.58 -7.65
CA LYS A 215 5.35 15.20 -8.97
C LYS A 215 6.51 14.66 -9.78
N LYS A 216 7.58 14.21 -9.13
CA LYS A 216 8.72 13.66 -9.82
C LYS A 216 8.48 12.15 -9.98
N ASN A 217 8.27 11.70 -11.22
CA ASN A 217 8.38 10.30 -11.63
C ASN A 217 9.84 9.78 -11.45
N ILE A 218 10.37 9.77 -10.23
CA ILE A 218 11.75 9.37 -9.93
C ILE A 218 11.80 7.87 -9.71
N LEU A 219 11.82 7.10 -10.80
CA LEU A 219 12.84 6.07 -10.97
C LEU A 219 13.20 6.01 -12.46
N LYS A 220 13.68 7.14 -13.00
CA LYS A 220 14.52 7.12 -14.20
C LYS A 220 15.84 6.48 -13.81
N ILE A 221 15.95 5.16 -13.98
CA ILE A 221 17.25 4.51 -14.12
C ILE A 221 17.74 4.94 -15.51
N GLN A 222 18.77 5.79 -15.55
CA GLN A 222 19.49 6.07 -16.79
C GLN A 222 20.17 4.78 -17.26
N ASP A 223 20.06 4.52 -18.55
CA ASP A 223 20.61 3.36 -19.27
C ASP A 223 22.06 2.99 -18.93
#